data_AF-A0A538P970-F1
#
_entry.id   AF-A0A538P970-F1
#
_cell.length_a   1.000
_cell.length_b   1.000
_cell.length_c   1.000
_cell.angle_alpha   90.00
_cell.angle_beta   90.00
_cell.angle_gamma   90.00
#
_symmetry.space_group_name_H-M   'P 1'
#
loop_
_entity.id
_entity.type
_entity.pdbx_description
1 polymer ?
#
loop_
_entity_poly.entity_id
_entity_poly.type
_entity_poly.pdbx_seq_one_letter_code
_entity_poly.pdbx_strand_id
1 'polypeptide(L)'
;VILSAVESKGLGGNITQQVLDLFPDRKPIECSSMNAWDSTEFIAAVKQAGRKNLIIAALSSEVCLAMPALQALTDGYAVYAVVDVSGGAGAVAHGAAIRRIEQAGGVSMTALQVLLELQRDWARKEHYEEVMTVLEEHRCACGLHRVPEPE
;
A
#
# COMPACT_ATOMS: atom_id res chain seq x y z
N VAL A 1 -0.44 2.54 -9.80
CA VAL A 1 0.29 1.61 -8.92
C VAL A 1 1.72 1.54 -9.39
N ILE A 2 2.67 1.60 -8.46
CA ILE A 2 4.11 1.45 -8.72
C ILE A 2 4.55 0.25 -7.89
N LEU A 3 5.22 -0.70 -8.54
CA LEU A 3 5.77 -1.88 -7.89
C LEU A 3 7.30 -1.72 -7.83
N SER A 4 7.90 -2.02 -6.70
CA SER A 4 9.35 -2.00 -6.52
C SER A 4 9.83 -3.23 -5.78
N ALA A 5 11.01 -3.72 -6.14
CA ALA A 5 11.69 -4.82 -5.47
C ALA A 5 13.15 -4.44 -5.20
N VAL A 6 13.77 -5.13 -4.23
CA VAL A 6 15.19 -5.00 -3.90
C VAL A 6 15.76 -6.40 -3.83
N GLU A 7 16.91 -6.63 -4.47
CA GLU A 7 17.53 -7.95 -4.56
C GLU A 7 16.55 -9.04 -5.05
N SER A 8 15.75 -8.76 -6.09
CA SER A 8 14.70 -9.69 -6.55
C SER A 8 15.24 -11.03 -7.06
N LYS A 9 16.53 -11.08 -7.43
CA LYS A 9 17.26 -12.30 -7.82
C LYS A 9 18.07 -12.93 -6.66
N GLY A 10 18.01 -12.31 -5.47
CA GLY A 10 18.82 -12.64 -4.30
C GLY A 10 17.97 -13.02 -3.10
N LEU A 11 18.39 -12.59 -1.91
CA LEU A 11 17.83 -13.05 -0.63
C LEU A 11 16.38 -12.58 -0.39
N GLY A 12 16.01 -11.43 -0.97
CA GLY A 12 14.68 -10.81 -0.78
C GLY A 12 13.54 -11.55 -1.47
N GLY A 13 13.84 -12.38 -2.47
CA GLY A 13 12.82 -12.96 -3.34
C GLY A 13 12.11 -11.90 -4.18
N ASN A 14 11.30 -12.35 -5.12
CA ASN A 14 10.50 -11.44 -5.95
C ASN A 14 9.14 -11.15 -5.28
N ILE A 15 8.48 -10.08 -5.74
CA ILE A 15 7.07 -9.81 -5.43
C ILE A 15 6.25 -11.06 -5.73
N THR A 16 5.30 -11.38 -4.85
CA THR A 16 4.47 -12.58 -4.98
C THR A 16 3.71 -12.59 -6.30
N GLN A 17 3.55 -13.77 -6.89
CA GLN A 17 2.90 -13.91 -8.19
C GLN A 17 1.46 -13.36 -8.16
N GLN A 18 0.74 -13.56 -7.05
CA GLN A 18 -0.60 -13.01 -6.84
C GLN A 18 -0.67 -11.48 -7.02
N VAL A 19 0.34 -10.74 -6.58
CA VAL A 19 0.40 -9.27 -6.77
C VAL A 19 0.78 -8.92 -8.20
N LEU A 20 1.69 -9.68 -8.82
CA LEU A 20 2.09 -9.46 -10.21
C LEU A 20 0.92 -9.71 -11.18
N ASP A 21 0.10 -10.73 -10.91
CA ASP A 21 -1.06 -11.09 -11.72
C ASP A 21 -2.16 -10.00 -11.70
N LEU A 22 -2.25 -9.22 -10.62
CA LEU A 22 -3.14 -8.05 -10.53
C LEU A 22 -2.66 -6.86 -11.38
N PHE A 23 -1.37 -6.83 -11.74
CA PHE A 23 -0.76 -5.74 -12.48
C PHE A 23 0.13 -6.25 -13.64
N PRO A 24 -0.43 -6.99 -14.62
CA PRO A 24 0.35 -7.67 -15.65
C PRO A 24 1.18 -6.70 -16.53
N ASP A 25 0.70 -5.48 -16.69
CA ASP A 25 1.37 -4.43 -17.49
C ASP A 25 2.39 -3.61 -16.67
N ARG A 26 2.60 -3.94 -15.40
CA ARG A 26 3.50 -3.19 -14.50
C ARG A 26 4.69 -4.05 -14.13
N LYS A 27 5.82 -3.78 -14.79
CA LYS A 27 7.10 -4.37 -14.39
C LYS A 27 7.57 -3.74 -13.07
N PRO A 28 7.92 -4.53 -12.04
CA PRO A 28 8.55 -4.01 -10.84
C PRO A 28 9.85 -3.26 -11.14
N ILE A 29 10.05 -2.13 -10.47
CA ILE A 29 11.30 -1.36 -10.49
C ILE A 29 12.29 -2.03 -9.54
N GLU A 30 13.42 -2.49 -10.08
CA GLU A 30 14.51 -3.02 -9.27
C GLU A 30 15.27 -1.84 -8.65
N CYS A 31 15.14 -1.64 -7.34
CA CYS A 31 15.80 -0.55 -6.64
C CYS A 31 17.24 -0.94 -6.29
N SER A 32 18.16 0.01 -6.46
CA SER A 32 19.59 -0.18 -6.21
C SER A 32 19.97 -0.20 -4.71
N SER A 33 19.06 0.21 -3.83
CA SER A 33 19.24 0.22 -2.38
C SER A 33 17.98 -0.28 -1.69
N MET A 34 18.08 -0.56 -0.39
CA MET A 34 16.94 -0.93 0.45
C MET A 34 15.88 0.18 0.56
N ASN A 35 16.26 1.43 0.36
CA ASN A 35 15.33 2.55 0.32
C ASN A 35 14.93 2.80 -1.14
N ALA A 36 13.69 2.45 -1.50
CA ALA A 36 13.17 2.71 -2.85
C ALA A 36 13.29 4.19 -3.25
N TRP A 37 13.28 5.12 -2.28
CA TRP A 37 13.43 6.55 -2.54
C TRP A 37 14.84 6.98 -2.93
N ASP A 38 15.85 6.12 -2.84
CA ASP A 38 17.18 6.39 -3.42
C ASP A 38 17.21 6.09 -4.93
N SER A 39 16.25 5.30 -5.44
CA SER A 39 16.17 4.95 -6.86
C SER A 39 15.61 6.11 -7.67
N THR A 40 16.40 6.62 -8.61
CA THR A 40 15.98 7.67 -9.54
C THR A 40 14.80 7.24 -10.40
N GLU A 41 14.75 5.96 -10.78
CA GLU A 41 13.66 5.35 -11.54
C GLU A 41 12.36 5.32 -10.73
N PHE A 42 12.44 4.95 -9.45
CA PHE A 42 11.30 4.97 -8.55
C PHE A 42 10.76 6.39 -8.33
N ILE A 43 11.64 7.35 -8.02
CA ILE A 43 11.26 8.75 -7.85
C ILE A 43 10.64 9.30 -9.14
N ALA A 44 11.19 8.97 -10.31
CA ALA A 44 10.65 9.39 -11.60
C ALA A 44 9.25 8.82 -11.82
N ALA A 45 9.02 7.54 -11.50
CA ALA A 45 7.69 6.91 -11.58
C ALA A 45 6.68 7.59 -10.63
N VAL A 46 7.08 7.90 -9.40
CA VAL A 46 6.23 8.61 -8.43
C VAL A 46 5.87 10.01 -8.95
N LYS A 47 6.85 10.77 -9.45
CA LYS A 47 6.61 12.10 -10.02
C LYS A 47 5.71 12.04 -11.26
N GLN A 48 5.92 11.06 -12.14
CA GLN A 48 5.11 10.87 -13.34
C GLN A 48 3.64 10.51 -13.02
N ALA A 49 3.39 9.82 -11.91
CA ALA A 49 2.03 9.54 -11.46
C ALA A 49 1.24 10.83 -11.12
N GLY A 50 1.94 11.94 -10.86
CA GLY A 50 1.32 13.26 -10.63
C GLY A 50 0.44 13.32 -9.37
N ARG A 51 0.61 12.38 -8.43
CA ARG A 51 -0.17 12.30 -7.19
C ARG A 51 0.62 12.84 -6.00
N LYS A 52 -0.06 13.58 -5.12
CA LYS A 52 0.51 14.12 -3.87
C LYS A 52 0.27 13.22 -2.66
N ASN A 53 -0.73 12.35 -2.74
CA ASN A 53 -1.06 11.37 -1.71
C ASN A 53 -0.47 10.02 -2.13
N LEU A 54 0.34 9.42 -1.27
CA LEU A 54 0.96 8.13 -1.47
C LEU A 54 0.40 7.14 -0.46
N ILE A 55 -0.27 6.11 -0.95
CA ILE A 55 -0.66 4.94 -0.17
C ILE A 55 0.46 3.91 -0.32
N ILE A 56 1.10 3.55 0.79
CA ILE A 56 2.31 2.72 0.78
C ILE A 56 2.08 1.47 1.63
N ALA A 57 2.33 0.30 1.04
CA ALA A 57 2.37 -0.99 1.71
C ALA A 57 3.69 -1.68 1.33
N ALA A 58 4.39 -2.28 2.29
CA ALA A 58 5.69 -2.90 2.02
C ALA A 58 6.11 -3.95 3.06
N LEU A 59 7.08 -4.77 2.64
CA LEU A 59 7.80 -5.75 3.45
C LEU A 59 9.30 -5.52 3.26
N SER A 60 10.11 -5.22 4.30
CA SER A 60 9.79 -5.06 5.72
C SER A 60 9.37 -3.63 6.11
N SER A 61 8.63 -3.48 7.22
CA SER A 61 8.10 -2.18 7.67
C SER A 61 9.18 -1.22 8.17
N GLU A 62 10.17 -1.73 8.90
CA GLU A 62 11.27 -0.96 9.47
C GLU A 62 12.26 -0.40 8.43
N VAL A 63 12.26 -0.96 7.21
CA VAL A 63 13.16 -0.55 6.12
C VAL A 63 12.34 -0.09 4.91
N CYS A 64 11.75 -1.03 4.17
CA CYS A 64 11.12 -0.79 2.88
C CYS A 64 9.85 0.07 2.96
N LEU A 65 9.17 0.11 4.11
CA LEU A 65 8.06 1.03 4.34
C LEU A 65 8.55 2.37 4.90
N ALA A 66 9.26 2.33 6.04
CA ALA A 66 9.61 3.53 6.79
C ALA A 66 10.58 4.47 6.04
N MET A 67 11.61 3.94 5.38
CA MET A 67 12.60 4.79 4.71
C MET A 67 11.97 5.63 3.58
N PRO A 68 11.28 5.05 2.59
CA PRO A 68 10.67 5.86 1.53
C PRO A 68 9.51 6.71 2.04
N ALA A 69 8.73 6.24 3.03
CA ALA A 69 7.67 7.05 3.64
C ALA A 69 8.21 8.35 4.25
N LEU A 70 9.27 8.28 5.04
CA LEU A 70 9.87 9.45 5.70
C LEU A 70 10.47 10.43 4.69
N GLN A 71 11.08 9.91 3.62
CA GLN A 71 11.67 10.77 2.62
C GLN A 71 10.61 11.39 1.71
N ALA A 72 9.54 10.66 1.38
CA ALA A 72 8.39 11.21 0.69
C ALA A 72 7.71 12.34 1.49
N LEU A 73 7.56 12.17 2.81
CA LEU A 73 7.05 13.23 3.69
C LEU A 73 7.95 14.48 3.63
N THR A 74 9.27 14.29 3.66
CA THR A 74 10.26 15.37 3.54
C THR A 74 10.15 16.10 2.20
N ASP A 75 9.89 15.35 1.11
CA ASP A 75 9.68 15.89 -0.24
C ASP A 75 8.27 16.50 -0.45
N GLY A 76 7.45 16.58 0.60
CA GLY A 76 6.14 17.24 0.59
C GLY A 76 4.99 16.41 0.04
N TYR A 77 5.12 15.08 0.04
CA TYR A 77 4.00 14.17 -0.21
C TYR A 77 3.25 13.89 1.09
N ALA A 78 1.94 13.66 1.01
CA ALA A 78 1.17 13.07 2.10
C ALA A 78 1.31 11.55 2.02
N VAL A 79 1.67 10.91 3.14
CA VAL A 79 1.90 9.46 3.19
C VAL A 79 0.86 8.78 4.06
N TYR A 80 0.28 7.71 3.51
CA TYR A 80 -0.67 6.83 4.16
C TYR A 80 -0.08 5.42 4.18
N ALA A 81 0.44 4.99 5.34
CA ALA A 81 1.07 3.69 5.52
C ALA A 81 0.01 2.63 5.88
N VAL A 82 -0.12 1.60 5.04
CA VAL A 82 -1.16 0.58 5.22
C VAL A 82 -0.64 -0.56 6.09
N VAL A 83 -1.07 -0.61 7.35
CA VAL A 83 -0.39 -1.38 8.41
C VAL A 83 -0.73 -2.86 8.40
N ASP A 84 -1.97 -3.22 8.07
CA ASP A 84 -2.49 -4.60 8.09
C ASP A 84 -2.09 -5.43 6.87
N VAL A 85 -1.50 -4.80 5.86
CA VAL A 85 -0.89 -5.44 4.68
C VAL A 85 0.62 -5.20 4.59
N SER A 86 1.20 -4.58 5.62
CA SER A 86 2.64 -4.43 5.78
C SER A 86 3.13 -5.31 6.94
N GLY A 87 4.38 -5.75 6.88
CA GLY A 87 4.96 -6.62 7.90
C GLY A 87 6.41 -6.27 8.18
N GLY A 88 6.88 -6.48 9.40
CA GLY A 88 8.28 -6.30 9.80
C GLY A 88 8.89 -7.61 10.29
N ALA A 89 10.16 -7.58 10.72
CA ALA A 89 10.83 -8.74 11.33
C ALA A 89 10.11 -9.28 12.59
N GLY A 90 9.22 -8.49 13.19
CA GLY A 90 8.32 -8.89 14.26
C GLY A 90 7.42 -7.73 14.69
N ALA A 91 6.46 -8.00 15.58
CA ALA A 91 5.48 -7.01 16.02
C ALA A 91 6.11 -5.75 16.64
N VAL A 92 7.21 -5.90 17.39
CA VAL A 92 7.94 -4.77 17.97
C VAL A 92 8.58 -3.89 16.90
N ALA A 93 9.27 -4.50 15.93
CA ALA A 93 9.91 -3.78 14.83
C ALA A 93 8.89 -3.07 13.95
N HIS A 94 7.82 -3.78 13.56
CA HIS A 94 6.71 -3.24 12.80
C HIS A 94 6.07 -2.05 13.52
N GLY A 95 5.69 -2.21 14.80
CA GLY A 95 5.07 -1.13 15.57
C GLY A 95 5.99 0.08 15.79
N ALA A 96 7.30 -0.14 15.96
CA ALA A 96 8.28 0.95 16.05
C ALA A 96 8.39 1.72 14.73
N ALA A 97 8.39 1.01 13.59
CA ALA A 97 8.43 1.62 12.28
C ALA A 97 7.18 2.48 12.00
N ILE A 98 5.98 1.95 12.27
CA ILE A 98 4.72 2.69 12.09
C ILE A 98 4.70 3.96 12.95
N ARG A 99 5.04 3.86 14.25
CA ARG A 99 5.12 5.04 15.13
C ARG A 99 6.09 6.10 14.62
N ARG A 100 7.22 5.69 14.04
CA ARG A 100 8.20 6.62 13.45
C ARG A 100 7.62 7.37 12.25
N ILE A 101 6.85 6.70 11.40
CA ILE A 101 6.16 7.33 10.26
C ILE A 101 5.09 8.33 10.76
N GLU A 102 4.29 7.92 11.75
CA GLU A 102 3.25 8.77 12.36
C GLU A 102 3.84 10.04 12.99
N GLN A 103 4.93 9.89 13.75
CA GLN A 103 5.63 11.02 14.38
C GLN A 103 6.20 12.02 13.37
N ALA A 104 6.50 11.57 12.15
CA ALA A 104 6.95 12.43 11.05
C ALA A 104 5.79 13.08 10.27
N GLY A 105 4.53 12.81 10.64
CA GLY A 105 3.33 13.37 10.01
C GLY A 105 2.67 12.45 8.98
N GLY A 106 3.12 11.20 8.83
CA GLY A 106 2.40 10.19 8.07
C GLY A 106 1.15 9.70 8.80
N VAL A 107 0.23 9.08 8.06
CA VAL A 107 -1.02 8.53 8.61
C VAL A 107 -0.97 7.01 8.50
N SER A 108 -1.23 6.29 9.59
CA SER A 108 -1.45 4.85 9.54
C SER A 108 -2.89 4.56 9.11
N MET A 109 -3.07 3.59 8.22
CA MET A 109 -4.37 3.15 7.73
C MET A 109 -4.43 1.63 7.65
N THR A 110 -5.64 1.07 7.60
CA THR A 110 -5.87 -0.32 7.17
C THR A 110 -6.31 -0.38 5.71
N ALA A 111 -6.15 -1.53 5.06
CA ALA A 111 -6.57 -1.74 3.68
C ALA A 111 -8.07 -1.48 3.51
N LEU A 112 -8.87 -1.88 4.50
CA LEU A 112 -10.31 -1.60 4.52
C LEU A 112 -10.62 -0.10 4.58
N GLN A 113 -9.92 0.65 5.43
CA GLN A 113 -10.08 2.10 5.51
C GLN A 113 -9.74 2.76 4.17
N VAL A 114 -8.64 2.34 3.52
CA VAL A 114 -8.27 2.85 2.19
C VAL A 114 -9.39 2.62 1.18
N LEU A 115 -9.91 1.39 1.09
CA LEU A 115 -10.96 1.04 0.15
C LEU A 115 -12.23 1.88 0.37
N LEU A 116 -12.68 1.99 1.61
CA LEU A 116 -13.90 2.73 1.94
C LEU A 116 -13.73 4.25 1.84
N GLU A 117 -12.53 4.78 2.07
CA GLU A 117 -12.24 6.19 1.83
C GLU A 117 -12.16 6.55 0.35
N LEU A 118 -11.92 5.58 -0.53
CA LEU A 118 -12.05 5.78 -1.98
C LEU A 118 -13.53 5.71 -2.41
N GLN A 119 -14.27 4.73 -1.90
CA GLN A 119 -15.71 4.60 -2.18
C GLN A 119 -16.51 5.81 -1.66
N ARG A 120 -16.25 6.27 -0.43
CA ARG A 120 -16.92 7.35 0.33
C ARG A 120 -18.42 7.20 0.59
N ASP A 121 -19.19 6.79 -0.42
CA ASP A 121 -20.64 6.82 -0.40
C ASP A 121 -21.22 5.68 -1.26
N TRP A 122 -22.17 4.94 -0.71
CA TRP A 122 -22.85 3.83 -1.40
C TRP A 122 -23.81 4.30 -2.51
N ALA A 123 -24.12 5.60 -2.56
CA ALA A 123 -24.79 6.22 -3.68
C ALA A 123 -23.89 6.31 -4.94
N ARG A 124 -22.56 6.24 -4.80
CA ARG A 124 -21.63 6.21 -5.96
C ARG A 124 -21.63 4.83 -6.59
N LYS A 125 -22.28 4.71 -7.75
CA LYS A 125 -22.48 3.44 -8.44
C LYS A 125 -21.39 3.05 -9.44
N GLU A 126 -20.51 3.97 -9.82
CA GLU A 126 -19.47 3.74 -10.85
C GLU A 126 -18.58 2.52 -10.56
N HIS A 127 -18.18 2.32 -9.30
CA HIS A 127 -17.33 1.21 -8.87
C HIS A 127 -17.94 0.36 -7.74
N TYR A 128 -19.25 0.43 -7.56
CA TYR A 128 -19.91 -0.18 -6.40
C TYR A 128 -19.75 -1.70 -6.39
N GLU A 129 -20.00 -2.36 -7.52
CA GLU A 129 -19.92 -3.82 -7.63
C GLU A 129 -18.48 -4.34 -7.47
N GLU A 130 -17.48 -3.61 -7.98
CA GLU A 130 -16.08 -3.95 -7.81
C GLU A 130 -15.65 -3.84 -6.34
N VAL A 131 -16.09 -2.78 -5.64
CA VAL A 131 -15.82 -2.62 -4.20
C VAL A 131 -16.49 -3.73 -3.39
N MET A 132 -17.73 -4.07 -3.69
CA MET A 132 -18.44 -5.15 -2.99
C MET A 132 -17.77 -6.51 -3.21
N THR A 133 -17.31 -6.78 -4.43
CA THR A 133 -16.55 -8.00 -4.75
C THR A 133 -15.28 -8.10 -3.90
N VAL A 134 -14.49 -7.04 -3.80
CA VAL A 134 -13.28 -7.02 -2.97
C VAL A 134 -13.61 -7.25 -1.48
N LEU A 135 -14.69 -6.66 -0.97
CA LEU A 135 -15.12 -6.86 0.42
C LEU A 135 -15.54 -8.32 0.70
N GLU A 136 -16.26 -8.95 -0.23
CA GLU A 136 -16.69 -10.35 -0.14
C GLU A 136 -15.49 -11.31 -0.19
N GLU A 137 -14.59 -11.13 -1.17
CA GLU A 137 -13.44 -12.00 -1.37
C GLU A 137 -12.45 -11.96 -0.21
N HIS A 138 -12.24 -10.79 0.39
CA HIS A 138 -11.23 -10.60 1.44
C HIS A 138 -11.83 -10.57 2.84
N ARG A 139 -13.13 -10.88 2.97
CA ARG A 139 -13.88 -10.96 4.25
C ARG A 139 -13.60 -9.78 5.16
N CYS A 140 -13.44 -8.60 4.58
CA CYS A 140 -13.32 -7.38 5.36
C CYS A 140 -14.67 -7.20 6.08
N ALA A 141 -14.65 -7.31 7.41
CA ALA A 141 -15.83 -7.20 8.26
C ALA A 141 -16.36 -5.76 8.29
N CYS A 142 -16.71 -5.18 7.15
CA CYS A 142 -17.80 -4.24 7.09
C CYS A 142 -19.06 -5.04 7.42
N GLY A 143 -19.92 -4.55 8.31
CA GLY A 143 -21.19 -5.18 8.71
C GLY A 143 -22.21 -5.31 7.57
N LEU A 144 -21.79 -5.73 6.38
CA LEU A 144 -22.57 -6.16 5.24
C LEU A 144 -23.26 -7.49 5.60
N HIS A 145 -24.25 -7.42 6.49
CA HIS A 145 -25.32 -8.39 6.43
C HIS A 145 -26.05 -8.15 5.12
N ARG A 146 -25.84 -9.02 4.14
CA ARG A 146 -26.71 -9.12 2.97
C ARG A 146 -28.13 -9.31 3.51
N VAL A 147 -28.96 -8.28 3.43
CA VAL A 147 -30.40 -8.43 3.70
C VAL A 147 -30.88 -9.40 2.61
N PRO A 148 -31.40 -10.59 2.96
CA PRO A 148 -31.90 -11.50 1.95
C PRO A 148 -33.01 -10.80 1.17
N GLU A 149 -32.99 -10.92 -0.16
CA GLU A 149 -34.11 -10.44 -0.97
C GLU A 149 -35.39 -11.17 -0.54
N PRO A 150 -36.53 -10.46 -0.44
CA PRO A 150 -37.80 -11.09 -0.12
C PRO A 150 -38.18 -12.07 -1.23
N GLU A 151 -38.52 -13.30 -0.84
CA GLU A 151 -39.06 -14.37 -1.71
C GLU A 151 -40.31 -13.94 -2.48
#